data_AF-A0A6G7T7S6-F1
#
_entry.id   AF-A0A6G7T7S6-F1
#
_cell.length_a   1.000
_cell.length_b   1.000
_cell.length_c   1.000
_cell.angle_alpha   90.00
_cell.angle_beta   90.00
_cell.angle_gamma   90.00
#
_symmetry.space_group_name_H-M   'P 1'
#
loop_
_entity.id
_entity.type
_entity.pdbx_description
1 polymer ?
#
loop_
_entity_poly.entity_id
_entity_poly.type
_entity_poly.pdbx_seq_one_letter_code
_entity_poly.pdbx_strand_id
1 'polypeptide(L)' 'MMVAGIALASWLVFGPWHYWEGDMRLVRMAMGLAATGVITGGARLIFWQPEGRPSEAAREAGVG' A
#
# COMPACT_ATOMS: atom_id res chain seq x y z
N MET A 1 -2.57 -7.90 5.50
CA MET A 1 -2.99 -6.48 5.39
C MET A 1 -2.89 -5.95 3.96
N MET A 2 -1.77 -6.13 3.26
CA MET A 2 -1.62 -5.70 1.85
C MET A 2 -2.68 -6.28 0.90
N VAL A 3 -2.95 -7.59 0.96
CA VAL A 3 -3.99 -8.25 0.14
C VAL A 3 -5.38 -7.67 0.39
N ALA A 4 -5.71 -7.38 1.65
CA ALA A 4 -6.99 -6.74 2.00
C ALA A 4 -7.08 -5.31 1.46
N GLY A 5 -5.97 -4.54 1.50
CA GLY A 5 -5.89 -3.22 0.89
C GLY A 5 -6.07 -3.25 -0.64
N ILE A 6 -5.47 -4.24 -1.31
CA ILE A 6 -5.63 -4.45 -2.76
C ILE A 6 -7.07 -4.84 -3.09
N ALA A 7 -7.66 -5.79 -2.35
CA ALA A 7 -9.05 -6.20 -2.54
C ALA A 7 -10.03 -5.03 -2.35
N LEU A 8 -9.80 -4.18 -1.34
CA LEU A 8 -10.58 -2.97 -1.10
C LEU A 8 -10.42 -1.95 -2.25
N ALA A 9 -9.20 -1.75 -2.76
CA ALA A 9 -8.95 -0.88 -3.90
C ALA A 9 -9.63 -1.41 -5.18
N SER A 10 -9.59 -2.72 -5.43
CA SER A 10 -10.31 -3.34 -6.55
C SER A 10 -11.82 -3.17 -6.40
N TRP A 11 -12.37 -3.35 -5.20
CA TRP A 11 -13.79 -3.11 -4.93
C TRP A 11 -14.19 -1.64 -5.15
N LEU A 12 -13.35 -0.69 -4.74
CA LEU A 12 -13.56 0.74 -5.00
C LEU A 12 -13.58 1.08 -6.50
N VAL A 13 -12.87 0.33 -7.34
CA VAL A 13 -12.80 0.56 -8.79
C VAL A 13 -13.94 -0.14 -9.55
N PHE A 14 -14.26 -1.38 -9.20
CA PHE A 14 -15.21 -2.21 -9.95
C PHE A 14 -16.58 -2.37 -9.28
N GLY A 15 -16.74 -1.90 -8.05
CA GLY A 15 -17.99 -1.98 -7.28
C GLY A 15 -19.15 -1.19 -7.91
N PRO A 16 -20.37 -1.33 -7.37
CA PRO A 16 -21.59 -0.81 -7.98
C PRO A 16 -21.56 0.72 -8.07
N TRP A 17 -21.33 1.25 -9.28
CA TRP A 17 -21.11 2.68 -9.56
C TRP A 17 -22.27 3.59 -9.13
N HIS A 18 -23.51 3.10 -9.22
CA HIS A 18 -24.76 3.82 -8.91
C HIS A 18 -24.98 4.19 -7.44
N TYR A 19 -24.09 3.73 -6.54
CA TYR A 19 -24.09 4.11 -5.13
C TYR A 19 -23.01 5.15 -4.80
N TRP A 20 -22.20 5.58 -5.77
CA TRP A 20 -21.06 6.47 -5.53
C TRP A 20 -21.30 7.93 -5.94
N GLU A 21 -22.50 8.27 -6.40
CA GLU A 21 -22.89 9.65 -6.65
C GLU A 21 -23.11 10.44 -5.34
N GLY A 22 -23.03 11.77 -5.42
CA GLY A 22 -23.29 12.67 -4.28
C GLY A 22 -22.27 12.53 -3.15
N ASP A 23 -22.76 12.50 -1.91
CA ASP A 23 -21.95 12.50 -0.68
C ASP A 23 -21.02 11.28 -0.55
N MET A 24 -21.39 10.15 -1.17
CA MET A 24 -20.59 8.92 -1.16
C MET A 24 -19.30 9.04 -2.00
N ARG A 25 -19.19 10.05 -2.85
CA ARG A 25 -17.96 10.33 -3.61
C ARG A 25 -16.80 10.75 -2.69
N LEU A 26 -17.07 11.49 -1.61
CA LEU A 26 -16.03 11.88 -0.66
C LEU A 26 -15.58 10.69 0.18
N VAL A 27 -16.54 9.84 0.58
CA VAL A 27 -16.27 8.56 1.27
C VAL A 27 -15.40 7.65 0.40
N ARG A 28 -15.66 7.59 -0.91
CA ARG A 28 -14.82 6.86 -1.89
C ARG A 28 -13.37 7.34 -1.88
N MET A 29 -13.16 8.66 -1.91
CA MET A 29 -11.81 9.23 -1.90
C MET A 29 -11.09 8.92 -0.59
N ALA A 30 -11.78 9.07 0.55
CA ALA A 30 -11.20 8.76 1.86
C ALA A 30 -10.82 7.27 1.97
N MET A 31 -11.68 6.36 1.50
CA MET A 31 -11.36 4.94 1.44
C MET A 31 -10.18 4.63 0.49
N GLY A 32 -10.10 5.29 -0.66
CA GLY A 32 -8.98 5.13 -1.60
C GLY A 32 -7.64 5.58 -1.00
N LEU A 33 -7.64 6.69 -0.27
CA LEU A 33 -6.46 7.16 0.46
C LEU A 33 -6.07 6.20 1.59
N ALA A 34 -7.05 5.69 2.34
CA ALA A 34 -6.81 4.69 3.37
C ALA A 34 -6.22 3.39 2.80
N ALA A 35 -6.76 2.89 1.68
CA ALA A 35 -6.24 1.71 1.00
C ALA A 35 -4.79 1.92 0.54
N THR A 36 -4.50 3.08 -0.07
CA THR A 36 -3.14 3.45 -0.46
C THR A 36 -2.20 3.49 0.74
N GLY A 37 -2.62 4.08 1.85
CA GLY A 37 -1.85 4.12 3.10
C GLY A 37 -1.56 2.73 3.65
N VAL A 38 -2.53 1.82 3.66
CA VAL A 38 -2.36 0.44 4.13
C VAL A 38 -1.42 -0.35 3.22
N ILE A 39 -1.51 -0.18 1.91
CA ILE A 39 -0.62 -0.86 0.95
C ILE A 39 0.81 -0.35 1.10
N THR A 40 1.01 0.97 1.06
CA THR A 40 2.33 1.58 1.18
C THR A 40 2.94 1.33 2.56
N GLY A 41 2.15 1.43 3.63
CA GLY A 41 2.59 1.12 4.98
C GLY A 41 2.94 -0.36 5.15
N GLY A 42 2.15 -1.27 4.57
CA GLY A 42 2.43 -2.71 4.56
C GLY A 42 3.70 -3.05 3.77
N ALA A 43 3.89 -2.45 2.60
CA ALA A 43 5.11 -2.61 1.80
C ALA A 43 6.32 -2.06 2.57
N ARG A 44 6.18 -0.88 3.18
CA ARG A 44 7.23 -0.31 4.04
C ARG A 44 7.58 -1.28 5.15
N LEU A 45 6.63 -1.85 5.90
CA LEU A 45 6.93 -2.81 6.98
C LEU A 45 7.72 -4.05 6.52
N ILE A 46 7.49 -4.53 5.29
CA ILE A 46 8.18 -5.71 4.75
C ILE A 46 9.56 -5.34 4.20
N PHE A 47 9.68 -4.18 3.54
CA PHE A 47 10.87 -3.77 2.80
C PHE A 47 11.65 -2.63 3.47
N TRP A 48 11.29 -2.24 4.70
CA TRP A 48 11.94 -1.16 5.42
C TRP A 48 13.38 -1.55 5.74
N GLN A 49 14.31 -0.94 5.02
CA GLN A 49 15.72 -0.97 5.34
C GLN A 49 16.09 0.39 5.95
N PRO A 50 16.46 0.46 7.23
CA PRO A 50 16.97 1.70 7.79
C PRO A 50 18.27 2.07 7.07
N GLU A 51 18.42 3.32 6.62
CA GLU A 51 19.53 3.82 5.80
C GLU A 51 20.95 3.68 6.43
N GLY A 52 21.09 3.00 7.56
CA GLY A 52 22.36 2.74 8.26
C GLY A 52 22.74 1.27 8.43
N ARG A 53 21.98 0.29 7.91
CA ARG A 53 22.46 -1.10 7.88
C ARG A 53 23.14 -1.39 6.54
N PRO A 54 24.44 -1.76 6.52
CA PRO A 54 25.06 -2.27 5.32
C PRO A 54 24.22 -3.44 4.83
N SER A 55 23.76 -3.41 3.58
CA SER A 55 23.08 -4.56 3.01
C SER A 55 24.03 -5.76 3.11
N GLU A 56 23.53 -6.94 3.45
CA GLU A 56 24.37 -8.15 3.50
C GLU A 56 25.09 -8.39 2.16
N ALA A 57 24.50 -7.92 1.05
CA ALA A 57 25.12 -7.88 -0.27
C ALA A 57 26.41 -7.04 -0.35
N ALA A 58 26.52 -5.93 0.39
CA ALA A 58 27.76 -5.14 0.48
C ALA A 58 28.81 -5.81 1.38
N ARG A 59 28.39 -6.65 2.33
CA ARG A 59 29.27 -7.40 3.22
C ARG A 59 29.90 -8.61 2.50
N GLU A 60 29.16 -9.24 1.59
CA GLU A 60 29.67 -10.32 0.73
C GLU A 60 30.57 -9.80 -0.39
N ALA A 61 30.31 -8.60 -0.93
CA ALA A 61 31.18 -7.96 -1.93
C ALA A 61 32.53 -7.46 -1.38
N GLY A 62 32.68 -7.37 -0.06
CA GLY A 62 33.92 -6.97 0.62
C GLY A 62 34.81 -8.13 1.08
N VAL A 63 34.42 -9.38 0.78
CA VAL A 63 35.26 -10.57 0.98
C VAL A 63 35.66 -11.09 -0.40
N GLY A 64 36.63 -10.41 -1.00
CA GLY A 64 37.24 -10.76 -2.28
C GLY A 64 38.63 -10.16 -2.36
#